data_AF-A0A2W4W7J1-F1
#
_entry.id   AF-A0A2W4W7J1-F1
#
_cell.length_a   1.000
_cell.length_b   1.000
_cell.length_c   1.000
_cell.angle_alpha   90.00
_cell.angle_beta   90.00
_cell.angle_gamma   90.00
#
_symmetry.space_group_name_H-M   'P 1'
#
loop_
_entity.id
_entity.type
_entity.pdbx_description
1 polymer ?
#
loop_
_entity_poly.entity_id
_entity_poly.type
_entity_poly.pdbx_seq_one_letter_code
_entity_poly.pdbx_strand_id
1 'polypeptide(L)'
;MSRAKSSSPSGISTQSIVWAAIGWAAIALMFYLFLSAPTDGPHIVKPEECDKVVKEFIVRPNWYRYGTYIFQTVAIACSGILCLRNWRSPKIISGRNVWLGLGLGILSWGIGNLIFGYLDFQYQSGLIAGGAKGAKDLVKTFPSIADIFFTATYVFLSWGMAMSVIGRRLNLYPKQWAIVGAVGFVGVGLAAYVTFAVGGGFTLDTGKILNIVYALGDIWLLVVATILLLAFWGGKAAQSWRLLGSAGISMFLSDLLFNYSINVADICKAKPYQSGEPAEFFWILAFILWGMAAALEFDLSSRPTTRSRRG
;
A
#
# COMPACT_ATOMS: atom_id res chain seq x y z
N MET A 1 -46.37 21.09 -22.22
CA MET A 1 -45.30 20.07 -22.35
C MET A 1 -44.37 20.19 -21.14
N SER A 2 -44.45 19.25 -20.19
CA SER A 2 -43.60 19.27 -19.00
C SER A 2 -42.19 18.84 -19.37
N ARG A 3 -41.21 19.61 -18.91
CA ARG A 3 -39.78 19.35 -19.09
C ARG A 3 -39.43 18.15 -18.21
N ALA A 4 -39.34 16.95 -18.79
CA ALA A 4 -38.92 15.76 -18.07
C ALA A 4 -37.57 16.02 -17.39
N LYS A 5 -37.57 15.99 -16.06
CA LYS A 5 -36.39 16.12 -15.21
C LYS A 5 -35.58 14.85 -15.45
N SER A 6 -34.40 14.95 -16.07
CA SER A 6 -33.52 13.78 -16.23
C SER A 6 -33.19 13.24 -14.85
N SER A 7 -33.55 11.99 -14.58
CA SER A 7 -33.18 11.31 -13.34
C SER A 7 -31.65 11.32 -13.23
N SER A 8 -31.13 12.02 -12.23
CA SER A 8 -29.75 11.84 -11.81
C SER A 8 -29.55 10.38 -11.41
N PRO A 9 -28.45 9.72 -11.79
CA PRO A 9 -28.24 8.33 -11.40
C PRO A 9 -28.23 8.25 -9.88
N SER A 10 -28.97 7.30 -9.32
CA SER A 10 -29.10 7.02 -7.88
C SER A 10 -27.85 6.36 -7.31
N GLY A 11 -26.68 6.97 -7.52
CA GLY A 11 -25.38 6.49 -7.06
C GLY A 11 -24.74 7.41 -6.02
N ILE A 12 -23.83 6.86 -5.21
CA ILE A 12 -23.03 7.65 -4.26
C ILE A 12 -22.20 8.67 -5.04
N SER A 13 -22.25 9.94 -4.64
CA SER A 13 -21.50 11.00 -5.31
C SER A 13 -19.99 10.82 -5.12
N THR A 14 -19.19 11.18 -6.13
CA THR A 14 -17.73 11.14 -6.03
C THR A 14 -17.20 11.99 -4.88
N GLN A 15 -17.83 13.14 -4.63
CA GLN A 15 -17.46 14.00 -3.51
C GLN A 15 -17.69 13.31 -2.16
N SER A 16 -18.78 12.57 -2.00
CA SER A 16 -19.05 11.76 -0.80
C SER A 16 -17.99 10.68 -0.60
N ILE A 17 -17.57 10.00 -1.68
CA ILE A 17 -16.50 8.99 -1.63
C ILE A 17 -15.17 9.63 -1.18
N VAL A 18 -14.82 10.79 -1.74
CA VAL A 18 -13.59 11.51 -1.38
C VAL A 18 -13.62 11.96 0.08
N TRP A 19 -14.72 12.52 0.57
CA TRP A 19 -14.83 12.91 1.97
C TRP A 19 -14.79 11.72 2.92
N ALA A 20 -15.44 10.61 2.58
CA ALA A 20 -15.37 9.39 3.36
C ALA A 20 -13.94 8.83 3.40
N ALA A 21 -13.22 8.86 2.28
CA ALA A 21 -11.82 8.45 2.18
C ALA A 21 -10.89 9.31 3.04
N ILE A 22 -11.03 10.65 2.97
CA ILE A 22 -10.27 11.59 3.82
C ILE A 22 -10.59 11.36 5.30
N GLY A 23 -11.87 11.19 5.63
CA GLY A 23 -12.31 10.90 7.00
C GLY A 23 -11.70 9.59 7.52
N TRP A 24 -11.70 8.53 6.72
CA TRP A 24 -11.10 7.24 7.07
C TRP A 24 -9.58 7.35 7.28
N ALA A 25 -8.89 8.09 6.41
CA ALA A 25 -7.45 8.35 6.56
C ALA A 25 -7.14 9.14 7.83
N ALA A 26 -7.93 10.17 8.14
CA ALA A 26 -7.76 10.98 9.34
C ALA A 26 -7.99 10.15 10.61
N ILE A 27 -9.07 9.35 10.65
CA ILE A 27 -9.37 8.48 11.80
C ILE A 27 -8.26 7.42 11.96
N ALA A 28 -7.80 6.81 10.86
CA ALA A 28 -6.67 5.86 10.91
C ALA A 28 -5.40 6.54 11.43
N LEU A 29 -5.06 7.73 10.94
CA LEU A 29 -3.90 8.48 11.43
C LEU A 29 -4.02 8.78 12.93
N MET A 30 -5.19 9.25 13.38
CA MET A 30 -5.45 9.50 14.80
C MET A 30 -5.33 8.23 15.65
N PHE A 31 -5.78 7.09 15.12
CA PHE A 31 -5.62 5.79 15.77
C PHE A 31 -4.14 5.45 16.02
N TYR A 32 -3.27 5.61 15.02
CA TYR A 32 -1.83 5.39 15.21
C TYR A 32 -1.15 6.47 16.07
N LEU A 33 -1.58 7.73 16.00
CA LEU A 33 -0.95 8.82 16.77
C LEU A 33 -1.31 8.80 18.26
N PHE A 34 -2.58 8.54 18.58
CA PHE A 34 -3.09 8.68 19.95
C PHE A 34 -3.29 7.35 20.67
N LEU A 35 -3.47 6.26 19.93
CA LEU A 35 -3.81 4.95 20.50
C LEU A 35 -2.70 3.92 20.30
N SER A 36 -1.53 4.31 19.75
CA SER A 36 -0.38 3.41 19.62
C SER A 36 0.08 2.93 20.99
N ALA A 37 -0.29 1.69 21.31
CA ALA A 37 0.11 1.03 22.53
C ALA A 37 1.63 0.80 22.51
N PRO A 38 2.38 1.18 23.56
CA PRO A 38 3.81 0.94 23.62
C PRO A 38 4.09 -0.57 23.57
N THR A 39 5.03 -0.95 22.71
CA THR A 39 5.58 -2.32 22.60
C THR A 39 6.82 -2.52 23.46
N ASP A 40 7.29 -1.46 24.11
CA ASP A 40 8.35 -1.53 25.11
C ASP A 40 7.76 -1.99 26.44
N GLY A 41 8.26 -3.10 26.95
CA GLY A 41 8.09 -3.41 28.37
C GLY A 41 8.69 -2.30 29.26
N PRO A 42 8.42 -2.30 30.57
CA PRO A 42 8.94 -1.31 31.53
C PRO A 42 10.48 -1.29 31.66
N HIS A 43 11.19 -2.11 30.88
CA HIS A 43 12.64 -2.17 30.88
C HIS A 43 13.19 -1.71 29.53
N ILE A 44 13.59 -0.45 29.50
CA ILE A 44 14.52 0.09 28.50
C ILE A 44 15.77 -0.81 28.54
N VAL A 45 15.96 -1.64 27.53
CA VAL A 45 17.16 -2.48 27.42
C VAL A 45 18.31 -1.57 27.06
N LYS A 46 19.23 -1.36 28.02
CA LYS A 46 20.52 -0.74 27.73
C LYS A 46 21.33 -1.69 26.85
N PRO A 47 22.16 -1.19 25.90
CA PRO A 47 22.93 -2.02 24.97
C PRO A 47 23.77 -3.12 25.64
N GLU A 48 24.14 -2.92 26.90
CA GLU A 48 25.02 -3.77 27.69
C GLU A 48 24.32 -5.02 28.30
N GLU A 49 22.98 -5.07 28.35
CA GLU A 49 22.21 -6.17 28.99
C GLU A 49 21.65 -7.22 28.02
N CYS A 50 21.96 -7.09 26.73
CA CYS A 50 21.29 -7.83 25.67
C CYS A 50 21.47 -9.35 25.68
N ASP A 51 22.59 -9.86 26.21
CA ASP A 51 22.86 -11.30 26.23
C ASP A 51 22.13 -12.07 27.35
N LYS A 52 21.55 -11.38 28.33
CA LYS A 52 20.97 -12.02 29.53
C LYS A 52 19.46 -11.95 29.64
N VAL A 53 18.80 -11.27 28.70
CA VAL A 53 17.38 -11.00 28.86
C VAL A 53 16.60 -11.36 27.61
N VAL A 54 16.03 -12.56 27.63
CA VAL A 54 14.80 -12.86 26.89
C VAL A 54 13.69 -12.02 27.53
N LYS A 55 13.67 -10.71 27.27
CA LYS A 55 12.66 -9.80 27.81
C LYS A 55 11.42 -10.00 26.97
N GLU A 56 10.36 -10.46 27.63
CA GLU A 56 9.03 -10.64 27.08
C GLU A 56 8.62 -9.39 26.28
N PHE A 57 8.56 -9.50 24.96
CA PHE A 57 7.96 -8.45 24.14
C PHE A 57 6.49 -8.35 24.53
N ILE A 58 6.07 -7.15 24.94
CA ILE A 58 4.65 -6.88 25.16
C ILE A 58 4.00 -6.86 23.79
N VAL A 59 3.23 -7.91 23.50
CA VAL A 59 2.41 -7.98 22.31
C VAL A 59 1.36 -6.87 22.40
N ARG A 60 1.19 -6.09 21.32
CA ARG A 60 0.15 -5.06 21.26
C ARG A 60 -1.22 -5.67 21.57
N PRO A 61 -2.08 -4.96 22.32
CA PRO A 61 -3.42 -5.46 22.65
C PRO A 61 -4.20 -5.87 21.41
N ASN A 62 -4.99 -6.96 21.52
CA ASN A 62 -5.75 -7.50 20.39
C ASN A 62 -6.70 -6.47 19.78
N TRP A 63 -7.35 -5.60 20.57
CA TRP A 63 -8.23 -4.56 20.04
C TRP A 63 -7.50 -3.61 19.08
N TYR A 64 -6.23 -3.30 19.36
CA TYR A 64 -5.43 -2.39 18.54
C TYR A 64 -5.03 -3.05 17.22
N ARG A 65 -4.68 -4.34 17.27
CA ARG A 65 -4.41 -5.16 16.09
C ARG A 65 -5.68 -5.37 15.25
N TYR A 66 -6.82 -5.67 15.86
CA TYR A 66 -8.10 -5.75 15.14
C TYR A 66 -8.45 -4.42 14.48
N GLY A 67 -8.30 -3.30 15.19
CA GLY A 67 -8.51 -1.96 14.62
C GLY A 67 -7.65 -1.71 13.39
N THR A 68 -6.37 -2.08 13.48
CA THR A 68 -5.39 -2.00 12.39
C THR A 68 -5.86 -2.76 11.14
N TYR A 69 -6.19 -4.04 11.28
CA TYR A 69 -6.70 -4.85 10.16
C TYR A 69 -8.05 -4.33 9.64
N ILE A 70 -8.93 -3.79 10.50
CA ILE A 70 -10.19 -3.17 10.05
C ILE A 70 -9.90 -1.95 9.17
N PHE A 71 -9.00 -1.05 9.58
CA PHE A 71 -8.65 0.13 8.78
C PHE A 71 -8.11 -0.25 7.41
N GLN A 72 -7.23 -1.26 7.36
CA GLN A 72 -6.70 -1.80 6.12
C GLN A 72 -7.79 -2.44 5.25
N THR A 73 -8.49 -3.44 5.77
CA THR A 73 -9.46 -4.23 5.01
C THR A 73 -10.56 -3.36 4.42
N VAL A 74 -11.06 -2.36 5.15
CA VAL A 74 -12.05 -1.41 4.62
C VAL A 74 -11.45 -0.58 3.48
N ALA A 75 -10.26 0.00 3.66
CA ALA A 75 -9.60 0.78 2.62
C ALA A 75 -9.37 -0.04 1.34
N ILE A 76 -8.90 -1.28 1.49
CA ILE A 76 -8.63 -2.22 0.40
C ILE A 76 -9.92 -2.61 -0.32
N ALA A 77 -10.94 -3.02 0.43
CA ALA A 77 -12.21 -3.47 -0.14
C ALA A 77 -12.87 -2.34 -0.93
N CYS A 78 -12.97 -1.14 -0.34
CA CYS A 78 -13.53 0.02 -1.02
C CYS A 78 -12.73 0.39 -2.27
N SER A 79 -11.40 0.43 -2.17
CA SER A 79 -10.52 0.76 -3.29
C SER A 79 -10.62 -0.26 -4.43
N GLY A 80 -10.56 -1.55 -4.11
CA GLY A 80 -10.73 -2.65 -5.06
C GLY A 80 -12.10 -2.61 -5.77
N ILE A 81 -13.19 -2.37 -5.03
CA ILE A 81 -14.53 -2.22 -5.61
C ILE A 81 -14.60 -1.04 -6.59
N LEU A 82 -14.00 0.11 -6.25
CA LEU A 82 -13.98 1.29 -7.11
C LEU A 82 -13.15 1.05 -8.38
N CYS A 83 -12.01 0.35 -8.27
CA CYS A 83 -11.21 -0.07 -9.42
C CYS A 83 -12.01 -1.02 -10.34
N LEU A 84 -12.67 -2.04 -9.78
CA LEU A 84 -13.50 -2.97 -10.57
C LEU A 84 -14.71 -2.28 -11.22
N ARG A 85 -15.31 -1.30 -10.55
CA ARG A 85 -16.36 -0.45 -11.13
C ARG A 85 -15.84 0.26 -12.38
N ASN A 86 -14.64 0.83 -12.30
CA ASN A 86 -14.03 1.51 -13.43
C ASN A 86 -13.72 0.52 -14.56
N TRP A 87 -13.14 -0.64 -14.26
CA TRP A 87 -12.92 -1.69 -15.26
C TRP A 87 -14.20 -2.10 -15.99
N ARG A 88 -15.34 -2.18 -15.30
CA ARG A 88 -16.63 -2.54 -15.93
C ARG A 88 -17.25 -1.40 -16.75
N SER A 89 -16.84 -0.15 -16.52
CA SER A 89 -17.43 0.99 -17.22
C SER A 89 -16.85 1.17 -18.62
N PRO A 90 -17.68 1.20 -19.68
CA PRO A 90 -17.21 1.42 -21.05
C PRO A 90 -16.79 2.87 -21.30
N LYS A 91 -17.09 3.78 -20.37
CA LYS A 91 -16.83 5.22 -20.52
C LYS A 91 -15.44 5.64 -20.03
N ILE A 92 -14.69 4.74 -19.39
CA ILE A 92 -13.39 5.08 -18.80
C ILE A 92 -12.38 5.51 -19.86
N ILE A 93 -11.91 6.75 -19.74
CA ILE A 93 -11.00 7.39 -20.69
C ILE A 93 -9.57 6.87 -20.52
N SER A 94 -9.16 6.56 -19.28
CA SER A 94 -7.81 6.08 -18.98
C SER A 94 -7.47 4.69 -19.52
N GLY A 95 -8.46 3.94 -20.01
CA GLY A 95 -8.36 2.53 -20.34
C GLY A 95 -8.83 1.61 -19.21
N ARG A 96 -9.64 0.60 -19.56
CA ARG A 96 -10.24 -0.35 -18.62
C ARG A 96 -9.22 -1.31 -18.00
N ASN A 97 -8.17 -1.65 -18.74
CA ASN A 97 -7.14 -2.60 -18.29
C ASN A 97 -6.27 -2.03 -17.16
N VAL A 98 -6.10 -0.70 -17.10
CA VAL A 98 -5.41 -0.03 -15.99
C VAL A 98 -6.10 -0.38 -14.67
N TRP A 99 -7.42 -0.16 -14.61
CA TRP A 99 -8.22 -0.40 -13.42
C TRP A 99 -8.46 -1.87 -13.13
N LEU A 100 -8.41 -2.74 -14.14
CA LEU A 100 -8.41 -4.19 -13.92
C LEU A 100 -7.14 -4.63 -13.18
N GLY A 101 -5.95 -4.25 -13.69
CA GLY A 101 -4.68 -4.59 -13.04
C GLY A 101 -4.60 -4.02 -11.63
N LEU A 102 -4.95 -2.75 -11.44
CA LEU A 102 -5.01 -2.13 -10.11
C LEU A 102 -6.02 -2.84 -9.19
N GLY A 103 -7.23 -3.12 -9.67
CA GLY A 103 -8.27 -3.79 -8.88
C GLY A 103 -7.88 -5.21 -8.47
N LEU A 104 -7.34 -6.01 -9.40
CA LEU A 104 -6.86 -7.37 -9.11
C LEU A 104 -5.70 -7.32 -8.12
N GLY A 105 -4.73 -6.41 -8.30
CA GLY A 105 -3.61 -6.27 -7.38
C GLY A 105 -4.05 -5.90 -5.97
N ILE A 106 -4.93 -4.90 -5.83
CA ILE A 106 -5.48 -4.48 -4.52
C ILE A 106 -6.25 -5.63 -3.85
N LEU A 107 -7.05 -6.38 -4.59
CA LEU A 107 -7.79 -7.52 -4.03
C LEU A 107 -6.88 -8.69 -3.67
N SER A 108 -5.86 -8.99 -4.47
CA SER A 108 -4.81 -9.95 -4.11
C SER A 108 -4.13 -9.55 -2.80
N TRP A 109 -3.77 -8.28 -2.65
CA TRP A 109 -3.16 -7.80 -1.41
C TRP A 109 -4.13 -7.97 -0.24
N GLY A 110 -5.41 -7.66 -0.44
CA GLY A 110 -6.45 -7.86 0.58
C GLY A 110 -6.58 -9.31 1.03
N ILE A 111 -6.55 -10.27 0.10
CA ILE A 111 -6.59 -11.71 0.45
C ILE A 111 -5.32 -12.10 1.22
N GLY A 112 -4.15 -11.67 0.75
CA GLY A 112 -2.88 -11.87 1.45
C GLY A 112 -2.93 -11.29 2.87
N ASN A 113 -3.46 -10.09 3.04
CA ASN A 113 -3.57 -9.40 4.33
C ASN A 113 -4.53 -10.10 5.30
N LEU A 114 -5.62 -10.68 4.80
CA LEU A 114 -6.54 -11.46 5.65
C LEU A 114 -5.88 -12.78 6.12
N ILE A 115 -5.14 -13.45 5.23
CA ILE A 115 -4.38 -14.66 5.58
C ILE A 115 -3.27 -14.32 6.57
N PHE A 116 -2.49 -13.27 6.27
CA PHE A 116 -1.43 -12.79 7.14
C PHE A 116 -1.98 -12.38 8.51
N GLY A 117 -3.08 -11.63 8.55
CA GLY A 117 -3.76 -11.26 9.79
C GLY A 117 -4.22 -12.47 10.59
N TYR A 118 -4.83 -13.47 9.94
CA TYR A 118 -5.17 -14.73 10.61
C TYR A 118 -3.95 -15.41 11.21
N LEU A 119 -2.86 -15.56 10.45
CA LEU A 119 -1.61 -16.14 10.95
C LEU A 119 -1.04 -15.31 12.12
N ASP A 120 -0.91 -14.00 11.94
CA ASP A 120 -0.43 -13.07 12.95
C ASP A 120 -1.23 -13.19 14.26
N PHE A 121 -2.56 -13.28 14.19
CA PHE A 121 -3.38 -13.53 15.37
C PHE A 121 -3.09 -14.89 16.00
N GLN A 122 -2.97 -15.96 15.24
CA GLN A 122 -2.71 -17.30 15.79
C GLN A 122 -1.31 -17.44 16.42
N TYR A 123 -0.29 -16.84 15.80
CA TYR A 123 1.06 -16.81 16.34
C TYR A 123 1.12 -15.91 17.58
N GLN A 124 0.67 -14.66 17.50
CA GLN A 124 0.84 -13.73 18.62
C GLN A 124 -0.15 -13.96 19.80
N SER A 125 -1.32 -14.56 19.57
CA SER A 125 -2.26 -14.94 20.64
C SER A 125 -1.82 -16.17 21.44
N GLY A 126 -0.77 -16.87 20.98
CA GLY A 126 -0.24 -18.05 21.65
C GLY A 126 -0.97 -19.36 21.38
N LEU A 127 -1.94 -19.37 20.45
CA LEU A 127 -2.57 -20.60 19.97
C LEU A 127 -1.59 -21.52 19.23
N ILE A 128 -0.58 -20.94 18.55
CA ILE A 128 0.47 -21.69 17.85
C ILE A 128 1.84 -21.55 18.56
N ALA A 129 2.19 -20.34 19.01
CA ALA A 129 3.45 -20.10 19.75
C ALA A 129 3.33 -18.84 20.63
N GLY A 130 3.21 -18.99 21.95
CA GLY A 130 2.98 -17.90 22.92
C GLY A 130 3.81 -16.62 22.73
N GLY A 131 3.15 -15.50 22.40
CA GLY A 131 3.68 -14.14 22.57
C GLY A 131 4.89 -13.77 21.71
N ALA A 132 5.96 -13.26 22.32
CA ALA A 132 7.21 -12.86 21.67
C ALA A 132 7.86 -13.98 20.84
N LYS A 133 7.67 -15.24 21.27
CA LYS A 133 8.11 -16.42 20.54
C LYS A 133 7.30 -16.61 19.26
N GLY A 134 5.99 -16.36 19.31
CA GLY A 134 5.11 -16.35 18.15
C GLY A 134 5.46 -15.30 17.11
N ALA A 135 5.87 -14.10 17.51
CA ALA A 135 6.35 -13.09 16.56
C ALA A 135 7.63 -13.55 15.83
N LYS A 136 8.58 -14.15 16.56
CA LYS A 136 9.79 -14.75 15.95
C LYS A 136 9.45 -15.93 15.04
N ASP A 137 8.48 -16.76 15.44
CA ASP A 137 8.09 -17.93 14.66
C ASP A 137 7.26 -17.54 13.42
N LEU A 138 6.45 -16.48 13.48
CA LEU A 138 5.80 -15.87 12.32
C LEU A 138 6.84 -15.42 11.29
N VAL A 139 7.89 -14.72 11.72
CA VAL A 139 9.00 -14.27 10.84
C VAL A 139 9.78 -15.47 10.29
N LYS A 140 10.01 -16.53 11.08
CA LYS A 140 10.63 -17.78 10.57
C LYS A 140 9.77 -18.53 9.58
N THR A 141 8.45 -18.31 9.58
CA THR A 141 7.52 -18.93 8.65
C THR A 141 7.43 -18.16 7.33
N PHE A 142 8.31 -17.17 7.12
CA PHE A 142 8.47 -16.51 5.84
C PHE A 142 9.38 -17.36 4.90
N PRO A 143 8.95 -17.66 3.66
CA PRO A 143 7.68 -17.32 3.01
C PRO A 143 6.47 -18.13 3.51
N SER A 144 5.32 -17.44 3.60
CA SER A 144 4.02 -17.97 4.03
C SER A 144 3.03 -18.12 2.87
N ILE A 145 1.85 -18.68 3.14
CA ILE A 145 0.75 -18.78 2.16
C ILE A 145 0.26 -17.38 1.70
N ALA A 146 0.35 -16.37 2.57
CA ALA A 146 -0.03 -15.00 2.22
C ALA A 146 0.85 -14.43 1.09
N ASP A 147 2.11 -14.83 1.03
CA ASP A 147 3.10 -14.32 0.10
C ASP A 147 2.82 -14.70 -1.36
N ILE A 148 2.05 -15.76 -1.61
CA ILE A 148 1.53 -16.09 -2.94
C ILE A 148 0.65 -14.94 -3.45
N PHE A 149 -0.20 -14.39 -2.57
CA PHE A 149 -1.11 -13.30 -2.90
C PHE A 149 -0.41 -11.93 -2.93
N PHE A 150 0.57 -11.70 -2.06
CA PHE A 150 1.42 -10.50 -2.14
C PHE A 150 2.26 -10.48 -3.42
N THR A 151 2.80 -11.63 -3.85
CA THR A 151 3.49 -11.72 -5.15
C THR A 151 2.55 -11.44 -6.31
N ALA A 152 1.34 -12.01 -6.28
CA ALA A 152 0.31 -11.72 -7.29
C ALA A 152 -0.07 -10.23 -7.32
N THR A 153 -0.07 -9.56 -6.15
CA THR A 153 -0.28 -8.11 -6.05
C THR A 153 0.72 -7.36 -6.90
N TYR A 154 2.02 -7.64 -6.73
CA TYR A 154 3.06 -6.95 -7.50
C TYR A 154 2.90 -7.18 -9.00
N VAL A 155 2.55 -8.39 -9.43
CA VAL A 155 2.31 -8.68 -10.86
C VAL A 155 1.16 -7.83 -11.41
N PHE A 156 0.01 -7.83 -10.74
CA PHE A 156 -1.18 -7.12 -11.23
C PHE A 156 -1.07 -5.60 -11.09
N LEU A 157 -0.53 -5.09 -9.97
CA LEU A 157 -0.28 -3.66 -9.79
C LEU A 157 0.75 -3.17 -10.79
N SER A 158 1.86 -3.89 -10.99
CA SER A 158 2.88 -3.51 -11.98
C SER A 158 2.29 -3.46 -13.39
N TRP A 159 1.44 -4.43 -13.74
CA TRP A 159 0.73 -4.40 -15.01
C TRP A 159 -0.23 -3.21 -15.12
N GLY A 160 -1.07 -2.97 -14.12
CA GLY A 160 -1.99 -1.82 -14.11
C GLY A 160 -1.27 -0.48 -14.23
N MET A 161 -0.16 -0.33 -13.50
CA MET A 161 0.71 0.85 -13.53
C MET A 161 1.44 0.99 -14.87
N ALA A 162 1.94 -0.09 -15.46
CA ALA A 162 2.52 -0.06 -16.80
C ALA A 162 1.50 0.45 -17.83
N MET A 163 0.28 -0.09 -17.80
CA MET A 163 -0.82 0.34 -18.68
C MET A 163 -1.24 1.79 -18.47
N SER A 164 -0.93 2.37 -17.31
CA SER A 164 -1.21 3.80 -17.04
C SER A 164 -0.23 4.74 -17.76
N VAL A 165 0.88 4.22 -18.26
CA VAL A 165 1.95 4.98 -18.94
C VAL A 165 2.02 4.58 -20.42
N ILE A 166 1.94 3.28 -20.71
CA ILE A 166 2.03 2.73 -22.07
C ILE A 166 0.91 3.29 -22.94
N GLY A 167 1.27 3.74 -24.15
CA GLY A 167 0.33 4.32 -25.11
C GLY A 167 -0.06 5.77 -24.83
N ARG A 168 0.40 6.36 -23.71
CA ARG A 168 0.24 7.78 -23.46
C ARG A 168 1.45 8.54 -23.96
N ARG A 169 1.22 9.63 -24.69
CA ARG A 169 2.27 10.56 -25.14
C ARG A 169 2.75 11.42 -23.96
N LEU A 170 3.38 10.79 -22.97
CA LEU A 170 3.98 11.50 -21.83
C LEU A 170 5.25 12.20 -22.32
N ASN A 171 5.20 13.54 -22.38
CA ASN A 171 6.33 14.35 -22.79
C ASN A 171 7.02 14.95 -21.57
N LEU A 172 7.86 14.15 -20.91
CA LEU A 172 8.67 14.60 -19.79
C LEU A 172 9.90 15.36 -20.31
N TYR A 173 10.19 16.52 -19.73
CA TYR A 173 11.42 17.25 -20.03
C TYR A 173 12.66 16.46 -19.58
N PRO A 174 13.85 16.64 -20.20
CA PRO A 174 15.07 15.95 -19.80
C PRO A 174 15.39 16.07 -18.30
N LYS A 175 15.12 17.24 -17.69
CA LYS A 175 15.27 17.44 -16.23
C LYS A 175 14.30 16.57 -15.41
N GLN A 176 13.09 16.33 -15.90
CA GLN A 176 12.13 15.45 -15.23
C GLN A 176 12.56 13.98 -15.35
N TRP A 177 13.12 13.57 -16.48
CA TRP A 177 13.75 12.25 -16.61
C TRP A 177 14.94 12.07 -15.67
N ALA A 178 15.74 13.13 -15.46
CA ALA A 178 16.81 13.11 -14.47
C ALA A 178 16.26 12.88 -13.04
N ILE A 179 15.12 13.49 -12.69
CA ILE A 179 14.43 13.24 -11.41
C ILE A 179 13.97 11.78 -11.31
N VAL A 180 13.34 11.24 -12.36
CA VAL A 180 12.91 9.83 -12.39
C VAL A 180 14.10 8.89 -12.18
N GLY A 181 15.21 9.14 -12.87
CA GLY A 181 16.46 8.37 -12.71
C GLY A 181 17.03 8.48 -11.29
N ALA A 182 17.06 9.68 -10.72
CA ALA A 182 17.55 9.90 -9.35
C ALA A 182 16.67 9.18 -8.31
N VAL A 183 15.34 9.27 -8.42
CA VAL A 183 14.41 8.58 -7.52
C VAL A 183 14.56 7.06 -7.64
N GLY A 184 14.64 6.54 -8.86
CA GLY A 184 14.88 5.11 -9.10
C GLY A 184 16.20 4.64 -8.49
N PHE A 185 17.29 5.39 -8.69
CA PHE A 185 18.59 5.06 -8.13
C PHE A 185 18.60 5.07 -6.59
N VAL A 186 18.01 6.09 -5.97
CA VAL A 186 17.87 6.17 -4.50
C VAL A 186 17.00 5.04 -3.97
N GLY A 187 15.89 4.73 -4.65
CA GLY A 187 15.01 3.62 -4.30
C GLY A 187 15.73 2.27 -4.31
N VAL A 188 16.51 1.99 -5.37
CA VAL A 188 17.37 0.79 -5.46
C VAL A 188 18.38 0.77 -4.32
N GLY A 189 19.07 1.87 -4.06
CA GLY A 189 20.07 1.96 -2.99
C GLY A 189 19.49 1.67 -1.60
N LEU A 190 18.34 2.25 -1.29
CA LEU A 190 17.63 2.03 -0.02
C LEU A 190 17.15 0.58 0.11
N ALA A 191 16.52 0.03 -0.94
CA ALA A 191 16.02 -1.34 -0.91
C ALA A 191 17.16 -2.36 -0.80
N ALA A 192 18.28 -2.13 -1.50
CA ALA A 192 19.47 -2.96 -1.40
C ALA A 192 20.12 -2.87 0.00
N TYR A 193 20.20 -1.66 0.57
CA TYR A 193 20.71 -1.47 1.94
C TYR A 193 19.87 -2.26 2.96
N VAL A 194 18.55 -2.13 2.91
CA VAL A 194 17.65 -2.83 3.82
C VAL A 194 17.71 -4.36 3.62
N THR A 195 17.73 -4.81 2.36
CA THR A 195 17.69 -6.25 2.06
C THR A 195 19.02 -6.95 2.37
N PHE A 196 20.16 -6.33 2.05
CA PHE A 196 21.47 -6.99 2.12
C PHE A 196 22.35 -6.50 3.28
N ALA A 197 22.36 -5.20 3.59
CA ALA A 197 23.22 -4.68 4.66
C ALA A 197 22.58 -4.91 6.04
N VAL A 198 21.28 -4.67 6.16
CA VAL A 198 20.54 -4.94 7.41
C VAL A 198 20.26 -6.44 7.56
N GLY A 199 19.85 -7.11 6.49
CA GLY A 199 19.53 -8.56 6.45
C GLY A 199 20.72 -9.54 6.53
N GLY A 200 21.89 -9.09 7.01
CA GLY A 200 23.01 -9.97 7.32
C GLY A 200 23.78 -10.54 6.13
N GLY A 201 23.84 -9.84 5.00
CA GLY A 201 24.69 -10.18 3.84
C GLY A 201 23.97 -10.90 2.70
N PHE A 202 24.75 -11.24 1.66
CA PHE A 202 24.25 -11.83 0.41
C PHE A 202 24.10 -13.34 0.54
N THR A 203 22.88 -13.80 0.88
CA THR A 203 22.49 -15.22 0.77
C THR A 203 21.25 -15.33 -0.12
N LEU A 204 21.10 -16.45 -0.82
CA LEU A 204 19.98 -16.70 -1.74
C LEU A 204 19.14 -17.87 -1.23
N ASP A 205 18.50 -17.66 -0.08
CA ASP A 205 17.41 -18.52 0.39
C ASP A 205 16.06 -18.04 -0.18
N THR A 206 15.01 -18.86 -0.05
CA THR A 206 13.68 -18.56 -0.60
C THR A 206 13.10 -17.26 -0.05
N GLY A 207 13.32 -16.96 1.24
CA GLY A 207 12.86 -15.72 1.86
C GLY A 207 13.56 -14.50 1.26
N LYS A 208 14.88 -14.54 1.14
CA LYS A 208 15.65 -13.45 0.51
C LYS A 208 15.31 -13.25 -0.95
N ILE A 209 15.09 -14.31 -1.72
CA ILE A 209 14.63 -14.20 -3.11
C ILE A 209 13.28 -13.46 -3.15
N LEU A 210 12.36 -13.79 -2.25
CA LEU A 210 11.06 -13.14 -2.19
C LEU A 210 11.17 -11.66 -1.78
N ASN A 211 12.01 -11.32 -0.80
CA ASN A 211 12.29 -9.93 -0.43
C ASN A 211 12.86 -9.12 -1.61
N ILE A 212 13.74 -9.72 -2.41
CA ILE A 212 14.26 -9.10 -3.63
C ILE A 212 13.14 -8.86 -4.64
N VAL A 213 12.23 -9.82 -4.83
CA VAL A 213 11.06 -9.67 -5.72
C VAL A 213 10.19 -8.51 -5.27
N TYR A 214 9.88 -8.40 -3.97
CA TYR A 214 9.08 -7.30 -3.42
C TYR A 214 9.78 -5.96 -3.59
N ALA A 215 11.06 -5.87 -3.24
CA ALA A 215 11.88 -4.67 -3.44
C ALA A 215 11.88 -4.20 -4.91
N LEU A 216 12.04 -5.12 -5.87
CA LEU A 216 12.00 -4.76 -7.29
C LEU A 216 10.61 -4.28 -7.74
N GLY A 217 9.55 -4.91 -7.22
CA GLY A 217 8.17 -4.45 -7.41
C GLY A 217 7.95 -3.04 -6.88
N ASP A 218 8.43 -2.73 -5.68
CA ASP A 218 8.33 -1.42 -5.06
C ASP A 218 9.08 -0.35 -5.84
N ILE A 219 10.29 -0.65 -6.30
CA ILE A 219 11.09 0.25 -7.14
C ILE A 219 10.35 0.53 -8.46
N TRP A 220 9.77 -0.49 -9.08
CA TRP A 220 8.95 -0.31 -10.28
C TRP A 220 7.77 0.62 -10.02
N LEU A 221 7.01 0.37 -8.94
CA LEU A 221 5.87 1.20 -8.54
C LEU A 221 6.30 2.65 -8.27
N LEU A 222 7.45 2.85 -7.59
CA LEU A 222 8.01 4.16 -7.27
C LEU A 222 8.41 4.94 -8.53
N VAL A 223 9.08 4.28 -9.49
CA VAL A 223 9.46 4.88 -10.78
C VAL A 223 8.23 5.31 -11.56
N VAL A 224 7.24 4.43 -11.70
CA VAL A 224 5.99 4.77 -12.41
C VAL A 224 5.21 5.85 -11.67
N ALA A 225 5.13 5.81 -10.35
CA ALA A 225 4.51 6.84 -9.53
C ALA A 225 5.16 8.22 -9.76
N THR A 226 6.48 8.27 -9.84
CA THR A 226 7.24 9.50 -10.11
C THR A 226 6.94 10.04 -11.51
N ILE A 227 6.92 9.16 -12.52
CA ILE A 227 6.54 9.52 -13.90
C ILE A 227 5.13 10.14 -13.90
N LEU A 228 4.17 9.51 -13.24
CA LEU A 228 2.80 10.00 -13.16
C LEU A 228 2.73 11.37 -12.48
N LEU A 229 3.40 11.55 -11.33
CA LEU A 229 3.38 12.83 -10.63
C LEU A 229 3.96 13.96 -11.48
N LEU A 230 5.08 13.74 -12.14
CA LEU A 230 5.73 14.75 -12.98
C LEU A 230 4.95 15.04 -14.25
N ALA A 231 4.38 14.02 -14.89
CA ALA A 231 3.58 14.18 -16.10
C ALA A 231 2.26 14.92 -15.84
N PHE A 232 1.72 14.80 -14.62
CA PHE A 232 0.36 15.26 -14.29
C PHE A 232 0.32 16.41 -13.25
N TRP A 233 1.46 17.04 -12.91
CA TRP A 233 1.58 18.06 -11.84
C TRP A 233 0.76 19.36 -12.06
N GLY A 234 0.28 19.65 -13.28
CA GLY A 234 -0.34 20.96 -13.63
C GLY A 234 -1.85 21.01 -13.97
N GLY A 235 -2.54 19.89 -14.26
CA GLY A 235 -3.93 19.93 -14.75
C GLY A 235 -5.03 19.50 -13.75
N LYS A 236 -6.26 20.03 -13.88
CA LYS A 236 -7.44 19.56 -13.09
C LYS A 236 -7.87 18.14 -13.46
N ALA A 237 -7.77 17.75 -14.74
CA ALA A 237 -7.97 16.37 -15.19
C ALA A 237 -6.84 15.41 -14.77
N ALA A 238 -5.82 15.94 -14.10
CA ALA A 238 -4.60 15.25 -13.71
C ALA A 238 -4.63 14.80 -12.23
N GLN A 239 -5.72 15.11 -11.51
CA GLN A 239 -5.84 14.86 -10.07
C GLN A 239 -5.93 13.36 -9.74
N SER A 240 -6.64 12.55 -10.55
CA SER A 240 -6.68 11.09 -10.36
C SER A 240 -5.28 10.48 -10.46
N TRP A 241 -4.48 10.92 -11.42
CA TRP A 241 -3.10 10.45 -11.63
C TRP A 241 -2.14 10.84 -10.51
N ARG A 242 -2.29 12.05 -9.95
CA ARG A 242 -1.47 12.45 -8.80
C ARG A 242 -1.77 11.63 -7.56
N LEU A 243 -3.04 11.30 -7.32
CA LEU A 243 -3.41 10.42 -6.22
C LEU A 243 -2.86 9.01 -6.45
N LEU A 244 -2.92 8.50 -7.69
CA LEU A 244 -2.34 7.21 -8.06
C LEU A 244 -0.82 7.16 -7.81
N GLY A 245 -0.10 8.21 -8.21
CA GLY A 245 1.34 8.32 -7.95
C GLY A 245 1.66 8.48 -6.45
N SER A 246 0.90 9.31 -5.73
CA SER A 246 1.06 9.48 -4.28
C SER A 246 0.83 8.19 -3.51
N ALA A 247 -0.14 7.37 -3.96
CA ALA A 247 -0.38 6.05 -3.41
C ALA A 247 0.82 5.11 -3.61
N GLY A 248 1.43 5.12 -4.80
CA GLY A 248 2.64 4.32 -5.07
C GLY A 248 3.83 4.71 -4.19
N ILE A 249 4.02 6.01 -3.92
CA ILE A 249 5.05 6.47 -2.97
C ILE A 249 4.72 6.02 -1.54
N SER A 250 3.46 6.14 -1.12
CA SER A 250 3.01 5.69 0.21
C SER A 250 3.23 4.19 0.39
N MET A 251 2.92 3.38 -0.63
CA MET A 251 3.16 1.94 -0.65
C MET A 251 4.65 1.63 -0.47
N PHE A 252 5.53 2.25 -1.28
CA PHE A 252 6.99 2.08 -1.19
C PHE A 252 7.53 2.39 0.21
N LEU A 253 7.07 3.48 0.85
CA LEU A 253 7.50 3.82 2.20
C LEU A 253 7.09 2.76 3.22
N SER A 254 5.86 2.26 3.12
CA SER A 254 5.36 1.21 4.00
C SER A 254 6.17 -0.08 3.86
N ASP A 255 6.38 -0.53 2.61
CA ASP A 255 7.10 -1.76 2.33
C ASP A 255 8.59 -1.65 2.70
N LEU A 256 9.22 -0.48 2.51
CA LEU A 256 10.59 -0.24 2.95
C LEU A 256 10.72 -0.31 4.48
N LEU A 257 9.77 0.29 5.22
CA LEU A 257 9.75 0.26 6.68
C LEU A 257 9.50 -1.17 7.20
N PHE A 258 8.56 -1.89 6.57
CA PHE A 258 8.29 -3.29 6.87
C PHE A 258 9.53 -4.15 6.62
N ASN A 259 10.13 -4.04 5.43
CA ASN A 259 11.34 -4.76 5.04
C ASN A 259 12.51 -4.47 5.99
N TYR A 260 12.63 -3.23 6.49
CA TYR A 260 13.58 -2.87 7.52
C TYR A 260 13.29 -3.59 8.83
N SER A 261 12.05 -3.53 9.33
CA SER A 261 11.65 -4.14 10.61
C SER A 261 11.83 -5.67 10.65
N ILE A 262 11.67 -6.36 9.51
CA ILE A 262 11.85 -7.83 9.44
C ILE A 262 13.31 -8.25 9.25
N ASN A 263 14.15 -7.41 8.62
CA ASN A 263 15.55 -7.75 8.36
C ASN A 263 16.50 -7.36 9.50
N VAL A 264 16.06 -6.54 10.47
CA VAL A 264 16.89 -6.25 11.64
C VAL A 264 17.04 -7.53 12.47
N ALA A 265 18.17 -8.21 12.25
CA ALA A 265 18.55 -9.43 12.97
C ALA A 265 18.96 -9.16 14.43
N ASP A 266 19.43 -7.94 14.69
CA ASP A 266 19.90 -7.51 16.00
C ASP A 266 18.77 -6.85 16.79
N ILE A 267 18.15 -7.66 17.65
CA ILE A 267 17.02 -7.28 18.51
C ILE A 267 17.41 -6.13 19.48
N CYS A 268 18.70 -5.92 19.71
CA CYS A 268 19.23 -4.82 20.52
C CYS A 268 19.28 -3.50 19.77
N LYS A 269 19.23 -3.54 18.43
CA LYS A 269 19.26 -2.36 17.56
C LYS A 269 17.88 -1.94 17.08
N ALA A 270 16.95 -2.89 16.87
CA ALA A 270 15.57 -2.56 16.58
C ALA A 270 14.59 -3.66 17.01
N LYS A 271 13.33 -3.27 17.15
CA LYS A 271 12.22 -4.17 17.49
C LYS A 271 11.82 -4.98 16.26
N PRO A 272 11.49 -6.28 16.43
CA PRO A 272 10.90 -7.05 15.34
C PRO A 272 9.53 -6.48 14.98
N TYR A 273 9.15 -6.62 13.70
CA TYR A 273 7.85 -6.20 13.22
C TYR A 273 6.71 -6.72 14.10
N GLN A 274 5.80 -5.82 14.43
CA GLN A 274 4.53 -6.18 15.03
C GLN A 274 3.36 -5.46 14.36
N SER A 275 2.27 -6.20 14.11
CA SER A 275 1.05 -5.58 13.61
C SER A 275 0.55 -4.44 14.50
N GLY A 276 0.18 -3.34 13.85
CA GLY A 276 -0.11 -2.05 14.47
C GLY A 276 1.08 -1.09 14.49
N GLU A 277 2.18 -1.43 13.83
CA GLU A 277 3.28 -0.49 13.62
C GLU A 277 2.88 0.71 12.74
N PRO A 278 3.52 1.88 12.93
CA PRO A 278 3.18 3.09 12.16
C PRO A 278 3.34 2.93 10.64
N ALA A 279 4.17 1.98 10.19
CA ALA A 279 4.31 1.65 8.76
C ALA A 279 2.94 1.32 8.14
N GLU A 280 2.07 0.62 8.86
CA GLU A 280 0.77 0.17 8.36
C GLU A 280 -0.17 1.30 7.96
N PHE A 281 -0.01 2.50 8.55
CA PHE A 281 -0.74 3.68 8.13
C PHE A 281 -0.45 4.03 6.66
N PHE A 282 0.79 3.84 6.20
CA PHE A 282 1.16 4.15 4.82
C PHE A 282 0.56 3.17 3.82
N TRP A 283 0.38 1.89 4.17
CA TRP A 283 -0.45 0.97 3.37
C TRP A 283 -1.91 1.43 3.32
N ILE A 284 -2.50 1.76 4.48
CA ILE A 284 -3.89 2.27 4.54
C ILE A 284 -4.04 3.50 3.64
N LEU A 285 -3.12 4.46 3.76
CA LEU A 285 -3.11 5.67 2.96
C LEU A 285 -2.97 5.36 1.46
N ALA A 286 -2.11 4.41 1.07
CA ALA A 286 -1.96 4.00 -0.32
C ALA A 286 -3.29 3.49 -0.90
N PHE A 287 -3.98 2.58 -0.21
CA PHE A 287 -5.27 2.05 -0.67
C PHE A 287 -6.35 3.11 -0.76
N ILE A 288 -6.42 4.03 0.22
CA ILE A 288 -7.34 5.17 0.21
C ILE A 288 -7.07 6.06 -1.00
N LEU A 289 -5.82 6.40 -1.26
CA LEU A 289 -5.42 7.25 -2.39
C LEU A 289 -5.73 6.59 -3.75
N TRP A 290 -5.49 5.27 -3.89
CA TRP A 290 -5.94 4.52 -5.07
C TRP A 290 -7.46 4.51 -5.24
N GLY A 291 -8.21 4.39 -4.15
CA GLY A 291 -9.67 4.42 -4.18
C GLY A 291 -10.21 5.79 -4.59
N MET A 292 -9.62 6.87 -4.06
CA MET A 292 -9.92 8.24 -4.48
C MET A 292 -9.56 8.48 -5.94
N ALA A 293 -8.41 7.98 -6.41
CA ALA A 293 -8.01 8.06 -7.82
C ALA A 293 -9.06 7.40 -8.72
N ALA A 294 -9.54 6.19 -8.35
CA ALA A 294 -10.60 5.49 -9.06
C ALA A 294 -11.92 6.26 -9.05
N ALA A 295 -12.29 6.86 -7.90
CA ALA A 295 -13.49 7.68 -7.77
C ALA A 295 -13.47 8.88 -8.72
N LEU A 296 -12.38 9.64 -8.72
CA LEU A 296 -12.20 10.82 -9.56
C LEU A 296 -12.15 10.48 -11.05
N GLU A 297 -11.46 9.41 -11.44
CA GLU A 297 -11.38 9.00 -12.85
C GLU A 297 -12.77 8.68 -13.42
N PHE A 298 -13.61 8.01 -12.63
CA PHE A 298 -14.97 7.67 -13.05
C PHE A 298 -15.83 8.93 -13.26
N ASP A 299 -15.72 9.92 -12.36
CA ASP A 299 -16.43 11.19 -12.51
C ASP A 299 -16.00 11.92 -13.78
N LEU A 300 -14.69 12.05 -13.99
CA LEU A 300 -14.12 12.67 -15.18
C LEU A 300 -14.59 11.97 -16.47
N SER A 301 -14.59 10.64 -16.45
CA SER A 301 -15.02 9.80 -17.58
C SER A 301 -16.52 9.81 -17.84
N SER A 302 -17.33 10.13 -16.83
CA SER A 302 -18.80 10.08 -16.93
C SER A 302 -19.45 11.42 -17.28
N ARG A 303 -18.68 12.51 -17.31
CA ARG A 303 -19.19 13.85 -17.64
C ARG A 303 -19.67 13.91 -19.10
N PRO A 304 -20.89 14.43 -19.37
CA PRO A 304 -21.35 14.64 -20.73
C PRO A 304 -20.44 15.63 -21.45
N THR A 305 -19.87 15.25 -22.59
CA THR A 305 -19.17 16.17 -23.47
C THR A 305 -20.17 17.19 -24.01
N THR A 306 -20.06 18.46 -23.59
CA THR A 306 -20.97 19.56 -23.95
C THR A 306 -20.86 20.00 -25.43
N ARG A 307 -20.37 19.12 -26.31
CA ARG A 307 -20.07 19.44 -27.72
C ARG A 307 -21.18 19.06 -28.70
N SER A 308 -22.27 18.44 -28.23
CA SER A 308 -23.36 17.92 -29.07
C SER A 308 -24.66 18.76 -29.05
N ARG A 309 -24.61 20.06 -28.73
CA ARG A 309 -25.81 20.94 -28.70
C ARG A 309 -25.70 22.23 -29.52
N ARG A 310 -24.78 22.26 -30.48
CA ARG A 310 -24.75 23.25 -31.57
C ARG A 310 -24.54 22.50 -32.88
N GLY A 311 -25.63 21.92 -33.37
CA GLY A 311 -25.80 21.33 -34.68
C GLY A 311 -27.26 21.52 -35.04
#